data_AF-A0A424HTG3-F1
#
_entry.id   AF-A0A424HTG3-F1
#
_cell.length_a   1.000
_cell.length_b   1.000
_cell.length_c   1.000
_cell.angle_alpha   90.00
_cell.angle_beta   90.00
_cell.angle_gamma   90.00
#
_symmetry.space_group_name_H-M   'P 1'
#
loop_
_entity.id
_entity.type
_entity.pdbx_description
1 polymer ?
#
loop_
_entity_poly.entity_id
_entity_poly.type
_entity_poly.pdbx_seq_one_letter_code
_entity_poly.pdbx_strand_id
1 'polypeptide(L)'
;MESRTAIALLSGGLDSATAAALAIESGDRVIGLSFDYGQRHRRELKAAEQVAQSLGLAEHHRISVNLAAWGGSALTDDQVRIPTDGVKNDGIPATYVPGRNTVFISIGLSLAEARAAQRLVLGVNAVDYSGYPDCRPDYLEAFQSLADLASKSGREGHGTKLWAPLVTWSKTKIVQEALRLGVPIADTWSCYSGGDHPCGVCDSCRIRDAALQAAGRSDLCS
;
A
#
# COMPACT_ATOMS: atom_id res chain seq x y z
N MET A 1 -18.43 22.47 6.86
CA MET A 1 -17.17 21.91 7.37
C MET A 1 -16.27 21.68 6.18
N GLU A 2 -15.08 22.27 6.17
CA GLU A 2 -14.09 21.96 5.14
C GLU A 2 -13.67 20.48 5.24
N SER A 3 -13.61 19.79 4.10
CA SER A 3 -13.13 18.40 4.05
C SER A 3 -11.65 18.35 4.41
N ARG A 4 -11.27 17.53 5.37
CA ARG A 4 -9.85 17.26 5.68
C ARG A 4 -9.15 16.68 4.45
N THR A 5 -7.90 17.02 4.23
CA THR A 5 -7.11 16.42 3.14
C THR A 5 -6.32 15.24 3.68
N ALA A 6 -6.31 14.14 2.93
CA ALA A 6 -5.52 12.96 3.23
C ALA A 6 -4.64 12.59 2.02
N ILE A 7 -3.39 12.22 2.29
CA ILE A 7 -2.52 11.61 1.27
C ILE A 7 -2.61 10.11 1.40
N ALA A 8 -3.02 9.39 0.36
CA ALA A 8 -3.04 7.93 0.35
C ALA A 8 -1.87 7.36 -0.43
N LEU A 9 -1.04 6.54 0.25
CA LEU A 9 0.00 5.79 -0.42
C LEU A 9 -0.65 4.64 -1.21
N LEU A 10 -0.84 4.86 -2.51
CA LEU A 10 -1.63 4.02 -3.40
C LEU A 10 -0.70 3.19 -4.28
N SER A 11 -0.63 1.87 -4.04
CA SER A 11 0.19 0.97 -4.84
C SER A 11 -0.55 0.36 -6.02
N GLY A 12 -1.88 0.49 -6.08
CA GLY A 12 -2.74 -0.20 -7.06
C GLY A 12 -3.15 -1.60 -6.62
N GLY A 13 -2.66 -2.08 -5.47
CA GLY A 13 -3.13 -3.32 -4.85
C GLY A 13 -4.37 -3.12 -3.99
N LEU A 14 -5.07 -4.23 -3.73
CA LEU A 14 -6.31 -4.32 -2.94
C LEU A 14 -6.26 -3.50 -1.64
N ASP A 15 -5.21 -3.68 -0.83
CA ASP A 15 -5.14 -3.10 0.50
C ASP A 15 -5.01 -1.58 0.44
N SER A 16 -4.16 -1.06 -0.44
CA SER A 16 -4.00 0.38 -0.64
C SER A 16 -5.27 1.04 -1.17
N ALA A 17 -5.99 0.36 -2.09
CA ALA A 17 -7.27 0.81 -2.60
C ALA A 17 -8.34 0.85 -1.51
N THR A 18 -8.38 -0.18 -0.67
CA THR A 18 -9.32 -0.29 0.46
C THR A 18 -9.05 0.79 1.52
N ALA A 19 -7.78 1.02 1.85
CA ALA A 19 -7.40 2.08 2.79
C ALA A 19 -7.77 3.49 2.26
N ALA A 20 -7.57 3.74 0.96
CA ALA A 20 -8.00 4.98 0.33
C ALA A 20 -9.53 5.14 0.36
N ALA A 21 -10.28 4.07 0.08
CA ALA A 21 -11.74 4.09 0.15
C ALA A 21 -12.27 4.35 1.58
N LEU A 22 -11.61 3.80 2.61
CA LEU A 22 -11.94 4.10 4.02
C LEU A 22 -11.68 5.58 4.37
N ALA A 23 -10.65 6.20 3.78
CA ALA A 23 -10.39 7.63 3.96
C ALA A 23 -11.52 8.49 3.35
N ILE A 24 -11.97 8.13 2.15
CA ILE A 24 -13.12 8.77 1.47
C ILE A 24 -14.38 8.63 2.32
N GLU A 25 -14.68 7.41 2.80
CA GLU A 25 -15.83 7.17 3.68
C GLU A 25 -15.74 8.01 4.98
N SER A 26 -14.54 8.26 5.49
CA SER A 26 -14.28 9.12 6.64
C SER A 26 -14.44 10.62 6.36
N GLY A 27 -14.87 10.99 5.15
CA GLY A 27 -15.12 12.36 4.71
C GLY A 27 -13.87 13.13 4.26
N ASP A 28 -12.75 12.45 3.99
CA ASP A 28 -11.52 13.10 3.57
C ASP A 28 -11.52 13.38 2.05
N ARG A 29 -10.98 14.53 1.65
CA ARG A 29 -10.52 14.79 0.28
C ARG A 29 -9.18 14.08 0.08
N VAL A 30 -9.20 12.98 -0.68
CA VAL A 30 -8.02 12.11 -0.80
C VAL A 30 -7.19 12.45 -2.03
N ILE A 31 -5.88 12.59 -1.84
CA ILE A 31 -4.86 12.70 -2.89
C ILE A 31 -4.07 11.38 -2.91
N GLY A 32 -4.03 10.70 -4.05
CA GLY A 32 -3.23 9.48 -4.22
C GLY A 32 -1.76 9.78 -4.47
N LEU A 33 -0.87 8.95 -3.95
CA LEU A 33 0.57 8.98 -4.23
C LEU A 33 1.08 7.56 -4.52
N SER A 34 1.62 7.35 -5.72
CA SER A 34 2.22 6.08 -6.16
C SER A 34 3.71 6.22 -6.41
N PHE A 35 4.46 5.14 -6.20
CA PHE A 35 5.91 5.11 -6.35
C PHE A 35 6.35 4.17 -7.47
N ASP A 36 7.05 4.70 -8.47
CA ASP A 36 7.90 3.90 -9.36
C ASP A 36 9.27 3.77 -8.71
N TYR A 37 9.48 2.67 -7.98
CA TYR A 37 10.66 2.45 -7.18
C TYR A 37 11.74 1.58 -7.86
N GLY A 38 11.60 1.33 -9.16
CA GLY A 38 12.44 0.37 -9.89
C GLY A 38 11.94 -1.07 -9.76
N GLN A 39 10.67 -1.28 -9.47
CA GLN A 39 10.06 -2.60 -9.49
C GLN A 39 10.10 -3.22 -10.90
N ARG A 40 10.18 -4.55 -10.94
CA ARG A 40 10.27 -5.37 -12.17
C ARG A 40 9.24 -5.02 -13.25
N HIS A 41 8.04 -4.61 -12.85
CA HIS A 41 6.95 -4.29 -13.76
C HIS A 41 6.14 -3.09 -13.30
N ARG A 42 5.47 -2.41 -14.24
CA ARG A 42 4.63 -1.23 -13.95
C ARG A 42 3.12 -1.54 -13.98
N ARG A 43 2.71 -2.82 -13.89
CA ARG A 43 1.29 -3.23 -13.84
C ARG A 43 0.57 -2.58 -12.66
N GLU A 44 1.20 -2.60 -11.49
CA GLU A 44 0.65 -1.98 -10.27
C GLU A 44 0.46 -0.47 -10.40
N LEU A 45 1.33 0.24 -11.14
CA LEU A 45 1.16 1.68 -11.39
C LEU A 45 -0.03 1.97 -12.29
N LYS A 46 -0.25 1.16 -13.32
CA LYS A 46 -1.46 1.26 -14.17
C LYS A 46 -2.73 0.98 -13.35
N ALA A 47 -2.71 -0.05 -12.50
CA ALA A 47 -3.80 -0.34 -11.58
C ALA A 47 -4.04 0.82 -10.59
N ALA A 48 -2.98 1.45 -10.07
CA ALA A 48 -3.11 2.60 -9.19
C ALA A 48 -3.80 3.78 -9.87
N GLU A 49 -3.47 4.08 -11.13
CA GLU A 49 -4.12 5.12 -11.93
C GLU A 49 -5.61 4.81 -12.14
N GLN A 50 -5.97 3.56 -12.45
CA GLN A 50 -7.36 3.13 -12.62
C GLN A 50 -8.16 3.20 -11.32
N VAL A 51 -7.59 2.70 -10.22
CA VAL A 51 -8.20 2.77 -8.89
C VAL A 51 -8.40 4.22 -8.46
N ALA A 52 -7.43 5.10 -8.70
CA ALA A 52 -7.53 6.51 -8.36
C ALA A 52 -8.71 7.18 -9.08
N GLN A 53 -8.89 6.88 -10.37
CA GLN A 53 -10.01 7.39 -11.16
C GLN A 53 -11.34 6.80 -10.68
N SER A 54 -11.42 5.49 -10.49
CA SER A 54 -12.65 4.81 -10.07
C SER A 54 -13.13 5.24 -8.69
N LEU A 55 -12.21 5.52 -7.75
CA LEU A 55 -12.55 6.03 -6.42
C LEU A 55 -12.81 7.54 -6.40
N GLY A 56 -12.58 8.25 -7.50
CA GLY A 56 -12.76 9.70 -7.57
C GLY A 56 -11.78 10.48 -6.70
N LEU A 57 -10.51 10.04 -6.64
CA LEU A 57 -9.47 10.78 -5.90
C LEU A 57 -9.30 12.19 -6.47
N ALA A 58 -9.05 13.16 -5.60
CA ALA A 58 -8.98 14.57 -5.98
C ALA A 58 -7.76 14.87 -6.87
N GLU A 59 -6.63 14.22 -6.59
CA GLU A 59 -5.39 14.29 -7.34
C GLU A 59 -4.70 12.92 -7.25
N HIS A 60 -3.86 12.56 -8.22
CA HIS A 60 -3.02 11.38 -8.16
C HIS A 60 -1.62 11.71 -8.67
N HIS A 61 -0.63 11.59 -7.79
CA HIS A 61 0.77 11.82 -8.10
C HIS A 61 1.52 10.50 -8.26
N ARG A 62 2.49 10.50 -9.18
CA ARG A 62 3.46 9.41 -9.34
C ARG A 62 4.87 9.96 -9.17
N ILE A 63 5.66 9.35 -8.28
CA ILE A 63 7.05 9.74 -8.00
C ILE A 63 7.97 8.56 -8.29
N SER A 64 9.10 8.85 -8.94
CA SER A 64 10.15 7.85 -9.17
C SER A 64 11.21 7.92 -8.07
N VAL A 65 11.59 6.76 -7.53
CA VAL A 65 12.64 6.62 -6.50
C VAL A 65 13.49 5.40 -6.83
N ASN A 66 14.77 5.53 -7.15
CA ASN A 66 15.55 4.36 -7.58
C ASN A 66 16.03 3.49 -6.41
N LEU A 67 15.13 2.72 -5.77
CA LEU A 67 15.48 1.77 -4.71
C LEU A 67 16.18 0.52 -5.26
N ALA A 68 16.01 0.23 -6.55
CA ALA A 68 16.69 -0.88 -7.22
C ALA A 68 18.21 -0.67 -7.29
N ALA A 69 18.71 0.57 -7.16
CA ALA A 69 20.12 0.93 -7.31
C ALA A 69 21.09 0.16 -6.40
N TRP A 70 20.63 -0.34 -5.25
CA TRP A 70 21.46 -1.09 -4.29
C TRP A 70 21.04 -2.55 -4.10
N GLY A 71 20.03 -3.02 -4.85
CA GLY A 71 19.60 -4.43 -4.83
C GLY A 71 19.01 -4.92 -3.51
N GLY A 72 19.05 -6.24 -3.29
CA GLY A 72 18.61 -6.87 -2.04
C GLY A 72 17.16 -7.33 -2.00
N SER A 73 16.46 -7.34 -3.15
CA SER A 73 15.08 -7.82 -3.25
C SER A 73 14.77 -8.49 -4.59
N ALA A 74 14.00 -9.57 -4.55
CA ALA A 74 13.44 -10.21 -5.74
C ALA A 74 12.43 -9.33 -6.49
N LEU A 75 11.94 -8.24 -5.89
CA LEU A 75 11.03 -7.30 -6.54
C LEU A 75 11.73 -6.20 -7.34
N THR A 76 13.04 -6.04 -7.17
CA THR A 76 13.85 -5.00 -7.85
C THR A 76 15.03 -5.58 -8.62
N ASP A 77 15.39 -6.84 -8.40
CA ASP A 77 16.46 -7.55 -9.11
C ASP A 77 15.87 -8.60 -10.06
N ASP A 78 16.07 -8.46 -11.37
CA ASP A 78 15.59 -9.38 -12.42
C ASP A 78 16.30 -10.75 -12.41
N GLN A 79 17.43 -10.88 -11.72
CA GLN A 79 18.19 -12.13 -11.64
C GLN A 79 17.68 -13.08 -10.54
N VAL A 80 16.96 -12.55 -9.55
CA VAL A 80 16.46 -13.34 -8.41
C VAL A 80 15.06 -13.88 -8.71
N ARG A 81 14.88 -15.20 -8.75
CA ARG A 81 13.55 -15.78 -9.01
C ARG A 81 12.55 -15.41 -7.89
N ILE A 82 11.36 -14.96 -8.27
CA ILE A 82 10.26 -14.73 -7.32
C ILE A 82 9.83 -16.08 -6.73
N PRO A 83 9.78 -16.23 -5.39
CA PRO A 83 9.29 -17.45 -4.75
C PRO A 83 7.86 -17.81 -5.17
N THR A 84 7.60 -19.10 -5.40
CA THR A 84 6.29 -19.64 -5.81
C THR A 84 5.86 -20.85 -4.98
N ASP A 85 6.71 -21.29 -4.06
CA ASP A 85 6.54 -22.44 -3.18
C ASP A 85 5.71 -22.14 -1.92
N GLY A 86 5.18 -20.92 -1.81
CA GLY A 86 4.29 -20.50 -0.72
C GLY A 86 5.02 -19.72 0.38
N VAL A 87 4.22 -19.17 1.30
CA VAL A 87 4.70 -18.36 2.43
C VAL A 87 5.55 -19.23 3.35
N LYS A 88 6.84 -18.89 3.49
CA LYS A 88 7.72 -19.46 4.51
C LYS A 88 7.77 -18.52 5.71
N ASN A 89 7.58 -19.08 6.91
CA ASN A 89 7.58 -18.31 8.16
C ASN A 89 8.99 -18.04 8.74
N ASP A 90 10.05 -18.45 8.03
CA ASP A 90 11.42 -18.33 8.50
C ASP A 90 12.11 -17.08 7.93
N GLY A 91 12.01 -15.97 8.68
CA GLY A 91 12.80 -14.75 8.44
C GLY A 91 12.16 -13.71 7.51
N ILE A 92 12.98 -12.75 7.06
CA ILE A 92 12.53 -11.67 6.18
C ILE A 92 12.40 -12.21 4.74
N PRO A 93 11.24 -12.06 4.08
CA PRO A 93 11.02 -12.60 2.73
C PRO A 93 11.98 -12.02 1.70
N ALA A 94 12.38 -12.80 0.69
CA ALA A 94 13.20 -12.31 -0.42
C ALA A 94 12.51 -11.20 -1.25
N THR A 95 11.19 -11.06 -1.11
CA THR A 95 10.37 -9.99 -1.69
C THR A 95 10.38 -8.71 -0.85
N TYR A 96 11.09 -8.67 0.27
CA TYR A 96 11.32 -7.46 1.05
C TYR A 96 12.27 -6.54 0.28
N VAL A 97 11.86 -5.29 0.09
CA VAL A 97 12.72 -4.24 -0.45
C VAL A 97 13.26 -3.45 0.74
N PRO A 98 14.58 -3.45 1.00
CA PRO A 98 15.15 -2.85 2.20
C PRO A 98 14.70 -1.40 2.45
N GLY A 99 14.02 -1.17 3.57
CA GLY A 99 13.62 0.17 4.02
C GLY A 99 12.60 0.89 3.13
N ARG A 100 11.93 0.17 2.22
CA ARG A 100 11.03 0.77 1.23
C ARG A 100 9.93 1.60 1.86
N ASN A 101 9.25 1.09 2.88
CA ASN A 101 8.13 1.84 3.48
C ASN A 101 8.64 3.09 4.20
N THR A 102 9.84 3.07 4.78
CA THR A 102 10.46 4.26 5.38
C THR A 102 10.63 5.39 4.36
N VAL A 103 11.12 5.06 3.17
CA VAL A 103 11.26 6.05 2.08
C VAL A 103 9.90 6.56 1.62
N PHE A 104 8.93 5.67 1.42
CA PHE A 104 7.60 6.05 0.95
C PHE A 104 6.84 6.92 1.95
N ILE A 105 6.89 6.58 3.24
CA ILE A 105 6.27 7.37 4.30
C ILE A 105 6.94 8.75 4.37
N SER A 106 8.28 8.82 4.25
CA SER A 106 9.01 10.11 4.27
C SER A 106 8.56 11.04 3.13
N ILE A 107 8.45 10.52 1.90
CA ILE A 107 7.99 11.32 0.75
C ILE A 107 6.50 11.67 0.88
N GLY A 108 5.68 10.72 1.36
CA GLY A 108 4.26 10.95 1.62
C GLY A 108 4.02 12.05 2.65
N LEU A 109 4.81 12.11 3.71
CA LEU A 109 4.77 13.18 4.72
C LEU A 109 5.19 14.53 4.13
N SER A 110 6.21 14.56 3.26
CA SER A 110 6.59 15.80 2.57
C SER A 110 5.45 16.35 1.71
N LEU A 111 4.76 15.48 0.95
CA LEU A 111 3.56 15.88 0.20
C LEU A 111 2.43 16.30 1.14
N ALA A 112 2.23 15.60 2.25
CA ALA A 112 1.20 15.92 3.23
C ALA A 112 1.41 17.32 3.82
N GLU A 113 2.64 17.67 4.20
CA GLU A 113 2.98 19.01 4.69
C GLU A 113 2.73 20.09 3.63
N ALA A 114 3.14 19.86 2.38
CA ALA A 114 2.90 20.79 1.27
C ALA A 114 1.41 21.02 0.96
N ARG A 115 0.54 20.05 1.29
CA ARG A 115 -0.91 20.11 1.07
C ARG A 115 -1.72 20.36 2.34
N ALA A 116 -1.06 20.65 3.47
CA ALA A 116 -1.68 20.77 4.79
C ALA A 116 -2.61 19.57 5.11
N ALA A 117 -2.22 18.37 4.70
CA ALA A 117 -2.99 17.15 4.87
C ALA A 117 -2.87 16.66 6.32
N GLN A 118 -4.01 16.34 6.94
CA GLN A 118 -4.06 15.90 8.34
C GLN A 118 -3.73 14.40 8.47
N ARG A 119 -3.79 13.64 7.37
CA ARG A 119 -3.58 12.19 7.38
C ARG A 119 -2.66 11.73 6.26
N LEU A 120 -1.80 10.77 6.59
CA LEU A 120 -1.10 9.92 5.64
C LEU A 120 -1.66 8.50 5.75
N VAL A 121 -2.41 8.06 4.76
CA VAL A 121 -3.13 6.79 4.71
C VAL A 121 -2.20 5.70 4.21
N LEU A 122 -2.08 4.63 4.99
CA LEU A 122 -1.20 3.50 4.75
C LEU A 122 -2.03 2.21 4.60
N GLY A 123 -1.94 1.57 3.45
CA GLY A 123 -2.54 0.25 3.20
C GLY A 123 -1.71 -0.93 3.73
N VAL A 124 -0.93 -0.73 4.80
CA VAL A 124 -0.07 -1.79 5.35
C VAL A 124 -0.89 -2.77 6.20
N ASN A 125 -0.53 -4.05 6.13
CA ASN A 125 -1.11 -5.13 6.92
C ASN A 125 0.01 -5.93 7.60
N ALA A 126 -0.09 -6.15 8.91
CA ALA A 126 0.93 -6.85 9.70
C ALA A 126 0.56 -8.30 10.05
N VAL A 127 -0.68 -8.73 9.79
CA VAL A 127 -1.20 -10.05 10.21
C VAL A 127 -0.84 -11.12 9.18
N ASP A 128 -1.14 -10.88 7.91
CA ASP A 128 -0.98 -11.87 6.84
C ASP A 128 0.40 -11.81 6.17
N TYR A 129 1.21 -10.80 6.51
CA TYR A 129 2.55 -10.57 5.98
C TYR A 129 3.57 -10.39 7.12
N SER A 130 3.74 -11.44 7.94
CA SER A 130 4.48 -11.42 9.21
C SER A 130 5.98 -11.09 9.13
N GLY A 131 6.58 -11.10 7.93
CA GLY A 131 8.03 -10.98 7.76
C GLY A 131 8.59 -9.55 7.64
N TYR A 132 7.76 -8.53 7.39
CA TYR A 132 8.24 -7.17 7.11
C TYR A 132 8.44 -6.40 8.43
N PRO A 133 9.62 -5.80 8.67
CA PRO A 133 9.84 -5.02 9.89
C PRO A 133 9.16 -3.64 9.81
N ASP A 134 9.03 -3.08 8.60
CA ASP A 134 8.60 -1.70 8.33
C ASP A 134 7.08 -1.57 8.10
N CYS A 135 6.28 -2.45 8.70
CA CYS A 135 4.81 -2.41 8.68
C CYS A 135 4.18 -2.65 10.05
N ARG A 136 5.00 -2.76 11.11
CA ARG A 136 4.58 -3.15 12.45
C ARG A 136 4.09 -1.96 13.28
N PRO A 137 3.21 -2.16 14.28
CA PRO A 137 2.71 -1.08 15.11
C PRO A 137 3.80 -0.26 15.82
N ASP A 138 4.84 -0.92 16.36
CA ASP A 138 5.99 -0.29 17.03
C ASP A 138 6.80 0.58 16.06
N TYR A 139 7.03 0.08 14.84
CA TYR A 139 7.64 0.86 13.76
C TYR A 139 6.81 2.12 13.42
N LEU A 140 5.49 1.98 13.27
CA LEU A 140 4.61 3.10 12.94
C LEU A 140 4.56 4.16 14.05
N GLU A 141 4.58 3.75 15.32
CA GLU A 141 4.63 4.66 16.47
C GLU A 141 5.95 5.45 16.52
N ALA A 142 7.09 4.76 16.32
CA ALA A 142 8.39 5.41 16.22
C ALA A 142 8.43 6.39 15.04
N PHE A 143 7.86 6.01 13.88
CA PHE A 143 7.81 6.88 12.71
C PHE A 143 6.91 8.10 12.93
N GLN A 144 5.77 7.95 13.60
CA GLN A 144 4.90 9.09 13.94
C GLN A 144 5.65 10.10 14.82
N SER A 145 6.44 9.63 15.78
CA SER A 145 7.26 10.48 16.62
C SER A 145 8.29 11.27 15.81
N LEU A 146 8.93 10.61 14.83
CA LEU A 146 9.82 11.28 13.88
C LEU A 146 9.07 12.31 13.03
N ALA A 147 7.89 11.97 12.51
CA ALA A 147 7.07 12.85 11.67
C ALA A 147 6.65 14.14 12.40
N ASP A 148 6.28 14.02 13.68
CA ASP A 148 5.94 15.16 14.53
C ASP A 148 7.17 16.07 14.79
N LEU A 149 8.38 15.50 14.83
CA LEU A 149 9.63 16.27 14.99
C LEU A 149 10.15 16.90 13.70
N ALA A 150 9.86 16.30 12.54
CA ALA A 150 10.47 16.62 11.26
C ALA A 150 9.72 17.70 10.44
N SER A 151 8.49 18.02 10.80
CA SER A 151 7.64 18.98 10.09
C SER A 151 7.33 20.23 10.91
N LYS A 152 7.10 21.36 10.25
CA LYS A 152 6.64 22.59 10.92
C LYS A 152 5.29 22.34 11.59
N SER A 153 4.36 21.70 10.88
CA SER A 153 3.03 21.37 11.40
C SER A 153 3.09 20.48 12.63
N GLY A 154 4.01 19.50 12.65
CA GLY A 154 4.26 18.64 13.81
C GLY A 154 4.70 19.43 15.03
N ARG A 155 5.68 20.33 14.87
CA ARG A 155 6.18 21.19 15.96
C ARG A 155 5.12 22.16 16.52
N GLU A 156 4.15 22.54 15.70
CA GLU A 156 3.03 23.40 16.08
C GLU A 156 1.81 22.62 16.60
N GLY A 157 1.90 21.29 16.72
CA GLY A 157 0.86 20.44 17.30
C GLY A 157 -0.28 20.04 16.35
N HIS A 158 -0.16 20.32 15.06
CA HIS A 158 -1.16 20.00 14.02
C HIS A 158 -0.59 19.13 12.88
N GLY A 159 0.48 18.39 13.17
CA GLY A 159 1.16 17.51 12.22
C GLY A 159 0.28 16.40 11.66
N THR A 160 0.60 16.00 10.43
CA THR A 160 -0.02 14.85 9.75
C THR A 160 0.10 13.59 10.60
N LYS A 161 -1.02 12.86 10.72
CA LYS A 161 -1.06 11.57 11.43
C LYS A 161 -0.98 10.40 10.45
N LEU A 162 -0.09 9.47 10.74
CA LEU A 162 -0.02 8.18 10.08
C LEU A 162 -1.30 7.42 10.42
N TRP A 163 -1.99 6.92 9.38
CA TRP A 163 -3.24 6.19 9.54
C TRP A 163 -3.19 4.88 8.78
N ALA A 164 -3.04 3.77 9.51
CA ALA A 164 -2.93 2.42 8.98
C ALA A 164 -4.14 1.57 9.40
N PRO A 165 -5.33 1.79 8.82
CA PRO A 165 -6.56 1.16 9.30
C PRO A 165 -6.60 -0.36 9.17
N LEU A 166 -5.77 -0.92 8.27
CA LEU A 166 -5.76 -2.34 7.94
C LEU A 166 -4.73 -3.16 8.73
N VAL A 167 -3.91 -2.50 9.58
CA VAL A 167 -2.69 -3.10 10.16
C VAL A 167 -2.95 -4.39 10.94
N THR A 168 -4.10 -4.48 11.63
CA THR A 168 -4.50 -5.65 12.44
C THR A 168 -5.61 -6.50 11.81
N TRP A 169 -6.02 -6.20 10.58
CA TRP A 169 -7.13 -6.93 9.95
C TRP A 169 -6.63 -8.21 9.29
N SER A 170 -7.52 -9.21 9.17
CA SER A 170 -7.27 -10.33 8.27
C SER A 170 -7.53 -9.91 6.82
N LYS A 171 -6.91 -10.61 5.88
CA LYS A 171 -7.10 -10.37 4.45
C LYS A 171 -8.55 -10.53 4.02
N THR A 172 -9.26 -11.52 4.57
CA THR A 172 -10.70 -11.71 4.32
C THR A 172 -11.51 -10.50 4.75
N LYS A 173 -11.20 -9.89 5.91
CA LYS A 173 -11.86 -8.67 6.35
C LYS A 173 -11.57 -7.49 5.40
N ILE A 174 -10.32 -7.37 4.93
CA ILE A 174 -9.96 -6.34 3.93
C ILE A 174 -10.78 -6.52 2.66
N VAL A 175 -10.91 -7.75 2.14
CA VAL A 175 -11.76 -8.04 0.96
C VAL A 175 -13.22 -7.68 1.21
N GLN A 176 -13.78 -8.05 2.37
CA GLN A 176 -15.18 -7.74 2.71
C GLN A 176 -15.43 -6.24 2.74
N GLU A 177 -14.53 -5.47 3.35
CA GLU A 177 -14.63 -4.01 3.36
C GLU A 177 -14.41 -3.40 1.99
N ALA A 178 -13.49 -3.93 1.19
CA ALA A 178 -13.30 -3.50 -0.20
C ALA A 178 -14.59 -3.67 -1.01
N LEU A 179 -15.29 -4.79 -0.86
CA LEU A 179 -16.58 -5.04 -1.49
C LEU A 179 -17.66 -4.07 -1.01
N ARG A 180 -17.76 -3.87 0.32
CA ARG A 180 -18.74 -2.95 0.93
C ARG A 180 -18.55 -1.51 0.45
N LEU A 181 -17.31 -1.09 0.26
CA LEU A 181 -16.92 0.25 -0.16
C LEU A 181 -16.95 0.43 -1.69
N GLY A 182 -17.24 -0.62 -2.46
CA GLY A 182 -17.26 -0.55 -3.93
C GLY A 182 -15.88 -0.36 -4.55
N VAL A 183 -14.81 -0.82 -3.89
CA VAL A 183 -13.47 -0.84 -4.48
C VAL A 183 -13.49 -1.68 -5.76
N PRO A 184 -12.89 -1.21 -6.87
CA PRO A 184 -12.84 -1.95 -8.13
C PRO A 184 -11.81 -3.11 -8.04
N ILE A 185 -12.12 -4.15 -7.27
CA ILE A 185 -11.18 -5.24 -6.96
C ILE A 185 -10.61 -5.89 -8.23
N ALA A 186 -11.41 -6.02 -9.28
CA ALA A 186 -11.00 -6.57 -10.57
C ALA A 186 -9.85 -5.78 -11.22
N ASP A 187 -9.81 -4.45 -11.00
CA ASP A 187 -8.79 -3.56 -11.55
C ASP A 187 -7.55 -3.45 -10.65
N THR A 188 -7.60 -4.00 -9.43
CA THR A 188 -6.44 -4.01 -8.52
C THR A 188 -5.41 -5.04 -8.93
N TRP A 189 -4.13 -4.74 -8.71
CA TRP A 189 -3.01 -5.63 -9.02
C TRP A 189 -2.21 -5.99 -7.78
N SER A 190 -2.13 -7.28 -7.46
CA SER A 190 -1.34 -7.79 -6.33
C SER A 190 -0.15 -8.66 -6.76
N CYS A 191 -0.16 -9.18 -7.99
CA CYS A 191 0.81 -10.18 -8.45
C CYS A 191 2.23 -9.60 -8.57
N TYR A 192 3.23 -10.35 -8.10
CA TYR A 192 4.66 -9.99 -8.21
C TYR A 192 5.26 -10.21 -9.60
N SER A 193 4.64 -11.04 -10.44
CA SER A 193 5.24 -11.49 -11.71
C SER A 193 4.98 -10.56 -12.89
N GLY A 194 3.96 -9.70 -12.84
CA GLY A 194 3.76 -8.65 -13.86
C GLY A 194 3.32 -9.10 -15.25
N GLY A 195 2.87 -10.35 -15.42
CA GLY A 195 2.38 -10.88 -16.69
C GLY A 195 1.11 -10.19 -17.19
N ASP A 196 0.48 -10.76 -18.21
CA ASP A 196 -0.81 -10.25 -18.71
C ASP A 196 -1.96 -10.46 -17.71
N HIS A 197 -1.87 -11.54 -16.94
CA HIS A 197 -2.78 -11.86 -15.83
C HIS A 197 -1.98 -12.12 -14.55
N PRO A 198 -2.61 -11.97 -13.36
CA PRO A 198 -2.03 -12.44 -12.11
C PRO A 198 -1.62 -13.92 -12.21
N CYS A 199 -0.46 -14.29 -11.67
CA CYS A 199 0.09 -15.63 -11.91
C CYS A 199 -0.58 -16.75 -11.11
N GLY A 200 -1.41 -16.43 -10.11
CA GLY A 200 -2.09 -17.41 -9.24
C GLY A 200 -1.18 -18.20 -8.28
N VAL A 201 0.15 -18.11 -8.44
CA VAL A 201 1.09 -18.99 -7.73
C VAL A 201 2.06 -18.29 -6.78
N CYS A 202 2.26 -16.98 -6.91
CA CYS A 202 3.09 -16.23 -5.95
C CYS A 202 2.31 -15.96 -4.66
N ASP A 203 3.02 -15.69 -3.56
CA ASP A 203 2.43 -15.51 -2.24
C ASP A 203 1.32 -14.46 -2.22
N SER A 204 1.55 -13.32 -2.90
CA SER A 204 0.56 -12.27 -3.00
C SER A 204 -0.73 -12.70 -3.72
N CYS A 205 -0.63 -13.52 -4.78
CA CYS A 205 -1.80 -14.09 -5.44
C CYS A 205 -2.50 -15.09 -4.52
N ARG A 206 -1.76 -16.01 -3.90
CA ARG A 206 -2.34 -17.02 -2.99
C ARG A 206 -3.09 -16.38 -1.82
N ILE A 207 -2.50 -15.38 -1.17
CA ILE A 207 -3.11 -14.65 -0.05
C ILE A 207 -4.38 -13.93 -0.52
N ARG A 208 -4.31 -13.24 -1.68
CA ARG A 208 -5.47 -12.54 -2.26
C ARG A 208 -6.58 -13.52 -2.62
N ASP A 209 -6.28 -14.59 -3.34
CA ASP A 209 -7.27 -15.53 -3.86
C ASP A 209 -7.92 -16.32 -2.72
N ALA A 210 -7.17 -16.73 -1.70
CA ALA A 210 -7.73 -17.36 -0.51
C ALA A 210 -8.72 -16.43 0.21
N ALA A 211 -8.40 -15.13 0.32
CA ALA A 211 -9.28 -14.14 0.92
C ALA A 211 -10.54 -13.88 0.07
N LEU A 212 -10.40 -13.83 -1.25
CA LEU A 212 -11.52 -13.68 -2.19
C LEU A 212 -12.47 -14.88 -2.13
N GLN A 213 -11.92 -16.09 -2.12
CA GLN A 213 -12.69 -17.32 -1.95
C GLN A 213 -13.43 -17.34 -0.61
N ALA A 214 -12.76 -16.99 0.49
CA ALA A 214 -13.38 -16.89 1.81
C ALA A 214 -14.49 -15.82 1.88
N ALA A 215 -14.41 -14.78 1.04
CA ALA A 215 -15.45 -13.77 0.89
C ALA A 215 -16.52 -14.10 -0.17
N GLY A 216 -16.49 -15.31 -0.76
CA GLY A 216 -17.47 -15.75 -1.77
C GLY A 216 -17.30 -15.11 -3.15
N ARG A 217 -16.11 -14.59 -3.47
CA ARG A 217 -15.78 -13.91 -4.73
C ARG A 217 -14.70 -14.63 -5.54
N SER A 218 -14.85 -15.94 -5.70
CA SER A 218 -13.95 -16.76 -6.52
C SER A 218 -13.87 -16.31 -7.98
N ASP A 219 -14.88 -15.57 -8.47
CA ASP A 219 -14.93 -14.95 -9.79
C ASP A 219 -13.85 -13.87 -10.00
N LEU A 220 -13.25 -13.36 -8.93
CA LEU A 220 -12.20 -12.33 -8.95
C LEU A 220 -10.78 -12.86 -8.70
N CYS A 221 -10.62 -14.18 -8.54
CA CYS A 221 -9.31 -14.81 -8.35
C CYS A 221 -8.46 -14.74 -9.62
N SER A 222 -7.15 -14.95 -9.44
CA SER A 222 -6.14 -14.99 -10.51
C SER A 222 -6.43 -16.02 -11.61
#